data_AF-A0A218QNA1-F1
#
_entry.id   AF-A0A218QNA1-F1
#
_cell.length_a   1.000
_cell.length_b   1.000
_cell.length_c   1.000
_cell.angle_alpha   90.00
_cell.angle_beta   90.00
_cell.angle_gamma   90.00
#
_symmetry.space_group_name_H-M   'P 1'
#
loop_
_entity.id
_entity.type
_entity.pdbx_description
1 polymer ?
#
loop_
_entity_poly.entity_id
_entity_poly.type
_entity_poly.pdbx_seq_one_letter_code
_entity_poly.pdbx_strand_id
1 'polypeptide(L)'
;MLKTSQPVKTPTVERLLNLWAQRYTVDLSSLSLENGASSDSLLKASSPEGRALTATKLKDNVLDINCNMAWIQTKTLYSYIPNILDLNEARRITQFAFRVYRKLLEIYKKQSINTASVSAESNGNSLTLWAIPAVEELAYALEPILMVFQEQHIASKDWRALGFLTTQLNFSNSLILKKLTPSEKILLASYLNFVEEQVAMPWQRVCHKSANYKLNSPEFIIVEQMLPTARDIAQSVYNRLGELLPNHRTRRGTLSDSGVKHSCLRDLNMFQAYLWLCFLEKSMAPFEEELLPLCQMVVEGVEIKWEMTEKWCQVLANELLSRVNPEQKALLQPYTERMHEIFLRERSRLGFRESAVESGV
;
A
#
# COMPACT_ATOMS: atom_id res chain seq x y z
N MET A 1 3.91 -11.36 1.50
CA MET A 1 5.25 -10.88 1.93
C MET A 1 6.12 -10.63 0.71
N LEU A 2 7.19 -9.83 0.85
CA LEU A 2 8.14 -9.64 -0.25
C LEU A 2 8.86 -10.96 -0.50
N LYS A 3 8.91 -11.34 -1.77
CA LYS A 3 9.67 -12.49 -2.26
C LYS A 3 10.49 -12.02 -3.44
N THR A 4 11.76 -12.40 -3.46
CA THR A 4 12.64 -12.13 -4.60
C THR A 4 11.97 -12.65 -5.85
N SER A 5 11.78 -11.75 -6.81
CA SER A 5 11.23 -12.10 -8.11
C SER A 5 12.31 -11.88 -9.16
N GLN A 6 12.52 -12.89 -10.00
CA GLN A 6 13.43 -12.73 -11.14
C GLN A 6 12.78 -11.79 -12.16
N PRO A 7 13.54 -10.86 -12.76
CA PRO A 7 13.03 -10.03 -13.84
C PRO A 7 12.64 -10.90 -15.03
N VAL A 8 11.34 -10.94 -15.34
CA VAL A 8 10.79 -11.66 -16.48
C VAL A 8 10.24 -10.65 -17.47
N LYS A 9 10.90 -10.51 -18.63
CA LYS A 9 10.45 -9.63 -19.70
C LYS A 9 9.47 -10.36 -20.59
N THR A 10 8.18 -10.12 -20.37
CA THR A 10 7.10 -10.57 -21.25
C THR A 10 6.11 -9.43 -21.45
N PRO A 11 5.34 -9.42 -22.57
CA PRO A 11 4.37 -8.35 -22.82
C PRO A 11 3.32 -8.17 -21.71
N THR A 12 2.90 -9.27 -21.07
CA THR A 12 1.95 -9.23 -19.95
C THR A 12 2.55 -8.58 -18.71
N VAL A 13 3.80 -8.95 -18.36
CA VAL A 13 4.52 -8.35 -17.23
C VAL A 13 4.74 -6.86 -17.46
N GLU A 14 5.27 -6.47 -18.62
CA GLU A 14 5.51 -5.06 -18.94
C GLU A 14 4.23 -4.24 -18.88
N ARG A 15 3.11 -4.80 -19.35
CA ARG A 15 1.81 -4.13 -19.30
C ARG A 15 1.31 -3.94 -17.88
N LEU A 16 1.38 -4.96 -17.01
CA LEU A 16 0.99 -4.79 -15.60
C LEU A 16 1.94 -3.89 -14.83
N LEU A 17 3.26 -3.93 -15.10
CA LEU A 17 4.23 -3.01 -14.51
C LEU A 17 3.91 -1.56 -14.86
N ASN A 18 3.54 -1.29 -16.12
CA ASN A 18 3.13 0.05 -16.54
C ASN A 18 1.84 0.52 -15.83
N LEU A 19 0.84 -0.35 -15.69
CA LEU A 19 -0.39 -0.03 -14.94
C LEU A 19 -0.12 0.15 -13.43
N TRP A 20 0.77 -0.66 -12.86
CA TRP A 20 1.22 -0.50 -11.48
C TRP A 20 1.94 0.84 -11.29
N ALA A 21 2.79 1.23 -12.24
CA ALA A 21 3.49 2.51 -12.21
C ALA A 21 2.55 3.72 -12.24
N GLN A 22 1.44 3.63 -12.96
CA GLN A 22 0.42 4.69 -13.01
C GLN A 22 -0.16 5.04 -11.64
N ARG A 23 -0.11 4.12 -10.66
CA ARG A 23 -0.51 4.39 -9.27
C ARG A 23 0.37 5.44 -8.60
N TYR A 24 1.56 5.72 -9.10
CA TYR A 24 2.47 6.70 -8.50
C TYR A 24 2.63 7.95 -9.36
N THR A 25 1.78 8.09 -10.39
CA THR A 25 1.65 9.33 -11.15
C THR A 25 1.03 10.40 -10.28
N VAL A 26 1.60 11.60 -10.34
CA VAL A 26 1.07 12.76 -9.63
C VAL A 26 -0.14 13.29 -10.38
N ASP A 27 -1.29 13.36 -9.70
CA ASP A 27 -2.46 14.05 -10.23
C ASP A 27 -2.30 15.56 -10.08
N LEU A 28 -1.95 16.21 -11.20
CA LEU A 28 -1.71 17.65 -11.23
C LEU A 28 -3.00 18.48 -11.30
N SER A 29 -4.15 17.85 -11.52
CA SER A 29 -5.44 18.57 -11.62
C SER A 29 -5.82 19.26 -10.30
N SER A 30 -5.27 18.79 -9.18
CA SER A 30 -5.46 19.33 -7.82
C SER A 30 -4.45 20.42 -7.41
N LEU A 31 -3.43 20.72 -8.24
CA LEU A 31 -2.32 21.62 -7.88
C LEU A 31 -2.76 23.04 -7.51
N SER A 32 -3.81 23.54 -8.15
CA SER A 32 -4.25 24.93 -8.05
C SER A 32 -5.15 25.21 -6.85
N LEU A 33 -5.82 24.20 -6.27
CA LEU A 33 -6.90 24.43 -5.30
C LEU A 33 -6.51 24.16 -3.83
N GLU A 34 -5.63 23.19 -3.55
CA GLU A 34 -5.39 22.75 -2.16
C GLU A 34 -3.94 22.89 -1.66
N ASN A 35 -2.95 22.97 -2.57
CA ASN A 35 -1.55 22.76 -2.20
C ASN A 35 -0.67 24.02 -2.19
N GLY A 36 -1.09 25.14 -2.77
CA GLY A 36 -0.27 26.36 -2.81
C GLY A 36 1.06 26.23 -3.57
N ALA A 37 1.19 25.21 -4.42
CA ALA A 37 2.33 25.01 -5.31
C ALA A 37 2.08 25.74 -6.64
N SER A 38 3.07 26.51 -7.13
CA SER A 38 3.02 27.06 -8.49
C SER A 38 3.66 26.10 -9.49
N SER A 39 3.28 26.22 -10.77
CA SER A 39 3.90 25.46 -11.86
C SER A 39 5.43 25.69 -11.88
N ASP A 40 5.85 26.95 -11.71
CA ASP A 40 7.27 27.33 -11.69
C ASP A 40 8.03 26.73 -10.50
N SER A 41 7.42 26.70 -9.31
CA SER A 41 8.06 26.10 -8.13
C SER A 41 8.15 24.58 -8.27
N LEU A 42 7.20 23.95 -8.96
CA LEU A 42 7.21 22.52 -9.27
C LEU A 42 8.27 22.16 -10.32
N LEU A 43 8.39 22.95 -11.40
CA LEU A 43 9.46 22.83 -12.41
C LEU A 43 10.84 23.01 -11.77
N LYS A 44 11.00 24.02 -10.93
CA LYS A 44 12.25 24.21 -10.19
C LYS A 44 12.55 23.04 -9.24
N ALA A 45 11.55 22.54 -8.52
CA ALA A 45 11.74 21.43 -7.57
C ALA A 45 12.04 20.08 -8.26
N SER A 46 11.61 19.89 -9.51
CA SER A 46 11.90 18.66 -10.27
C SER A 46 13.20 18.67 -11.05
N SER A 47 13.87 19.82 -11.18
CA SER A 47 15.19 19.90 -11.78
C SER A 47 16.19 19.04 -10.99
N PRO A 48 17.31 18.61 -11.61
CA PRO A 48 18.37 17.91 -10.89
C PRO A 48 18.81 18.64 -9.61
N GLU A 49 18.96 19.97 -9.69
CA GLU A 49 19.33 20.84 -8.57
C GLU A 49 18.21 20.91 -7.53
N GLY A 50 16.96 21.07 -7.96
CA GLY A 50 15.79 21.07 -7.08
C GLY A 50 15.69 19.79 -6.25
N ARG A 51 15.81 18.63 -6.92
CA ARG A 51 15.79 17.32 -6.26
C ARG A 51 16.97 17.11 -5.34
N ALA A 52 18.16 17.57 -5.73
CA ALA A 52 19.34 17.54 -4.88
C ALA A 52 19.16 18.42 -3.62
N LEU A 53 18.52 19.59 -3.75
CA LEU A 53 18.18 20.45 -2.62
C LEU A 53 17.18 19.78 -1.67
N THR A 54 16.11 19.17 -2.20
CA THR A 54 15.14 18.41 -1.40
C THR A 54 15.80 17.25 -0.67
N ALA A 55 16.64 16.47 -1.35
CA ALA A 55 17.39 15.38 -0.74
C ALA A 55 18.35 15.89 0.36
N THR A 56 19.02 17.03 0.12
CA THR A 56 19.93 17.65 1.10
C THR A 56 19.19 18.21 2.32
N LYS A 57 17.99 18.76 2.12
CA LYS A 57 17.11 19.19 3.22
C LYS A 57 16.76 18.02 4.14
N LEU A 58 16.57 16.85 3.55
CA LEU A 58 16.34 15.58 4.23
C LEU A 58 17.66 14.81 4.51
N LYS A 59 18.77 15.52 4.78
CA LYS A 59 20.05 14.91 5.16
C LYS A 59 19.91 13.87 6.28
N ASP A 60 20.91 13.00 6.40
CA ASP A 60 20.94 11.87 7.34
C ASP A 60 20.43 12.23 8.75
N ASN A 61 20.85 13.34 9.35
CA ASN A 61 20.37 13.72 10.68
C ASN A 61 18.85 13.99 10.74
N VAL A 62 18.26 14.58 9.69
CA VAL A 62 16.81 14.85 9.64
C VAL A 62 16.03 13.55 9.46
N LEU A 63 16.50 12.67 8.57
CA LEU A 63 15.89 11.35 8.40
C LEU A 63 15.99 10.52 9.68
N ASP A 64 17.14 10.52 10.35
CA ASP A 64 17.34 9.79 11.59
C ASP A 64 16.42 10.31 12.69
N ILE A 65 16.35 11.64 12.89
CA ILE A 65 15.39 12.25 13.84
C ILE A 65 13.96 11.87 13.50
N ASN A 66 13.55 11.97 12.23
CA ASN A 66 12.19 11.64 11.82
C ASN A 66 11.86 10.14 12.04
N CYS A 67 12.78 9.23 11.75
CA CYS A 67 12.59 7.80 11.97
C CYS A 67 12.51 7.46 13.47
N ASN A 68 13.31 8.11 14.31
CA ASN A 68 13.25 7.95 15.77
C ASN A 68 11.94 8.53 16.35
N MET A 69 11.51 9.69 15.86
CA MET A 69 10.21 10.28 16.25
C MET A 69 9.03 9.43 15.80
N ALA A 70 9.10 8.85 14.60
CA ALA A 70 8.09 7.93 14.08
C ALA A 70 7.99 6.69 14.96
N TRP A 71 9.12 6.14 15.41
CA TRP A 71 9.13 5.10 16.44
C TRP A 71 8.38 5.58 17.69
N ILE A 72 8.75 6.69 18.32
CA ILE A 72 8.05 7.17 19.54
C ILE A 72 6.52 7.26 19.33
N GLN A 73 6.08 7.72 18.16
CA GLN A 73 4.65 7.78 17.81
C GLN A 73 4.03 6.38 17.67
N THR A 74 4.70 5.45 16.99
CA THR A 74 4.28 4.04 16.92
C THR A 74 4.21 3.41 18.30
N LYS A 75 5.19 3.66 19.19
CA LYS A 75 5.17 3.18 20.59
C LYS A 75 3.94 3.65 21.32
N THR A 76 3.71 4.94 21.25
CA THR A 76 2.63 5.62 21.98
C THR A 76 1.29 5.04 21.54
N LEU A 77 1.13 4.87 20.22
CA LEU A 77 -0.05 4.31 19.62
C LEU A 77 -0.33 2.86 20.03
N TYR A 78 0.72 2.06 20.18
CA TYR A 78 0.61 0.64 20.55
C TYR A 78 0.90 0.37 22.03
N SER A 79 0.99 1.41 22.87
CA SER A 79 1.40 1.34 24.28
C SER A 79 0.51 0.44 25.15
N TYR A 80 -0.70 0.15 24.69
CA TYR A 80 -1.67 -0.72 25.36
C TYR A 80 -1.40 -2.21 25.14
N ILE A 81 -0.57 -2.59 24.17
CA ILE A 81 -0.20 -3.99 23.95
C ILE A 81 1.16 -4.21 24.63
N PRO A 82 1.23 -5.01 25.69
CA PRO A 82 2.48 -5.25 26.38
C PRO A 82 3.45 -6.02 25.49
N ASN A 83 4.72 -5.61 25.51
CA ASN A 83 5.85 -6.35 24.91
C ASN A 83 5.71 -6.68 23.41
N ILE A 84 5.15 -5.79 22.58
CA ILE A 84 5.14 -6.01 21.11
C ILE A 84 6.56 -6.12 20.53
N LEU A 85 7.45 -5.24 20.97
CA LEU A 85 8.83 -5.19 20.50
C LEU A 85 9.76 -4.87 21.66
N ASP A 86 10.89 -5.57 21.71
CA ASP A 86 11.98 -5.18 22.58
C ASP A 86 12.70 -3.92 22.06
N LEU A 87 13.51 -3.29 22.91
CA LEU A 87 14.24 -2.07 22.55
C LEU A 87 15.25 -2.27 21.41
N ASN A 88 15.87 -3.45 21.33
CA ASN A 88 16.84 -3.77 20.29
C ASN A 88 16.14 -4.00 18.94
N GLU A 89 15.01 -4.68 18.92
CA GLU A 89 14.16 -4.86 17.74
C GLU A 89 13.66 -3.53 17.23
N ALA A 90 13.09 -2.70 18.11
CA ALA A 90 12.65 -1.35 17.73
C ALA A 90 13.80 -0.52 17.14
N ARG A 91 15.00 -0.59 17.74
CA ARG A 91 16.19 0.10 17.20
C ARG A 91 16.60 -0.44 15.83
N ARG A 92 16.58 -1.77 15.62
CA ARG A 92 16.89 -2.38 14.31
C ARG A 92 15.89 -1.91 13.26
N ILE A 93 14.61 -1.95 13.57
CA ILE A 93 13.53 -1.49 12.69
C ILE A 93 13.75 -0.04 12.28
N THR A 94 14.04 0.86 13.24
CA THR A 94 14.33 2.26 12.95
C THR A 94 15.56 2.45 12.06
N GLN A 95 16.63 1.68 12.29
CA GLN A 95 17.82 1.72 11.44
C GLN A 95 17.53 1.26 10.00
N PHE A 96 16.70 0.24 9.82
CA PHE A 96 16.31 -0.22 8.49
C PHE A 96 15.36 0.75 7.80
N ALA A 97 14.38 1.32 8.50
CA ALA A 97 13.54 2.40 7.96
C ALA A 97 14.41 3.57 7.46
N PHE A 98 15.41 3.99 8.26
CA PHE A 98 16.38 5.01 7.84
C PHE A 98 17.12 4.62 6.55
N ARG A 99 17.61 3.37 6.45
CA ARG A 99 18.29 2.87 5.23
C ARG A 99 17.38 2.89 4.01
N VAL A 100 16.10 2.52 4.16
CA VAL A 100 15.10 2.56 3.10
C VAL A 100 14.93 3.99 2.59
N TYR A 101 14.69 4.96 3.47
CA TYR A 101 14.50 6.35 3.06
C TYR A 101 15.77 6.98 2.49
N ARG A 102 16.94 6.65 3.04
CA ARG A 102 18.21 7.10 2.46
C ARG A 102 18.36 6.59 1.03
N LYS A 103 18.10 5.30 0.79
CA LYS A 103 18.16 4.73 -0.56
C LYS A 103 17.13 5.34 -1.50
N LEU A 104 15.92 5.58 -1.00
CA LEU A 104 14.85 6.26 -1.73
C LEU A 104 15.29 7.65 -2.20
N LEU A 105 15.94 8.44 -1.34
CA LEU A 105 16.44 9.77 -1.70
C LEU A 105 17.59 9.73 -2.71
N GLU A 106 18.46 8.72 -2.65
CA GLU A 106 19.50 8.52 -3.67
C GLU A 106 18.89 8.32 -5.06
N ILE A 107 17.81 7.54 -5.15
CA ILE A 107 17.09 7.28 -6.40
C ILE A 107 16.34 8.53 -6.84
N TYR A 108 15.58 9.14 -5.94
CA TYR A 108 14.86 10.39 -6.17
C TYR A 108 15.76 11.50 -6.73
N LYS A 109 16.99 11.63 -6.22
CA LYS A 109 17.99 12.61 -6.67
C LYS A 109 18.48 12.35 -8.10
N LYS A 110 18.66 11.08 -8.49
CA LYS A 110 19.15 10.70 -9.82
C LYS A 110 18.10 10.89 -10.91
N GLN A 111 16.84 10.94 -10.51
CA GLN A 111 15.72 10.99 -11.42
C GLN A 111 15.43 12.44 -11.85
N SER A 112 16.02 12.90 -12.95
CA SER A 112 15.71 14.21 -13.53
C SER A 112 14.70 14.09 -14.66
N ILE A 113 13.70 14.97 -14.66
CA ILE A 113 12.85 15.17 -15.84
C ILE A 113 13.73 15.84 -16.90
N ASN A 114 13.90 15.19 -18.06
CA ASN A 114 14.59 15.80 -19.18
C ASN A 114 13.65 16.84 -19.79
N THR A 115 13.89 18.13 -19.51
CA THR A 115 13.03 19.24 -19.95
C THR A 115 13.01 19.44 -21.46
N ALA A 116 13.94 18.81 -22.21
CA ALA A 116 14.02 18.89 -23.67
C ALA A 116 12.84 18.23 -24.41
N SER A 117 12.11 17.30 -23.80
CA SER A 117 10.92 16.66 -24.40
C SER A 117 9.60 17.41 -24.13
N VAL A 118 9.63 18.50 -23.36
CA VAL A 118 8.42 19.26 -22.96
C VAL A 118 7.93 20.18 -24.09
N SER A 119 8.75 20.51 -25.07
CA SER A 119 8.41 21.47 -26.13
C SER A 119 7.76 20.87 -27.39
N ALA A 120 7.52 19.55 -27.47
CA ALA A 120 7.09 18.90 -28.72
C ALA A 120 5.67 18.32 -28.73
N GLU A 121 5.00 18.09 -27.59
CA GLU A 121 3.68 17.45 -27.57
C GLU A 121 2.68 18.17 -26.67
N SER A 122 2.29 19.39 -27.07
CA SER A 122 1.16 20.11 -26.48
C SER A 122 -0.18 19.58 -26.99
N ASN A 123 -0.44 18.27 -26.86
CA ASN A 123 -1.77 17.68 -27.07
C ASN A 123 -1.89 16.35 -26.31
N GLY A 124 -2.08 16.42 -24.98
CA GLY A 124 -2.76 15.34 -24.24
C GLY A 124 -2.04 14.67 -23.06
N ASN A 125 -0.70 14.68 -22.96
CA ASN A 125 0.01 13.77 -22.02
C ASN A 125 0.89 14.46 -20.94
N SER A 126 0.52 15.65 -20.46
CA SER A 126 1.31 16.39 -19.45
C SER A 126 1.45 15.69 -18.08
N LEU A 127 0.56 14.75 -17.76
CA LEU A 127 0.51 14.07 -16.45
C LEU A 127 1.62 13.01 -16.25
N THR A 128 2.16 12.41 -17.31
CA THR A 128 3.18 11.35 -17.20
C THR A 128 4.57 11.89 -16.86
N LEU A 129 4.81 13.19 -17.05
CA LEU A 129 6.10 13.84 -16.83
C LEU A 129 6.57 13.76 -15.37
N TRP A 130 5.64 13.61 -14.43
CA TRP A 130 5.88 13.73 -12.98
C TRP A 130 5.67 12.42 -12.21
N ALA A 131 5.46 11.31 -12.92
CA ALA A 131 5.39 9.98 -12.31
C ALA A 131 6.73 9.58 -11.65
N ILE A 132 6.79 8.39 -11.06
CA ILE A 132 8.06 7.72 -10.79
C ILE A 132 8.46 6.98 -12.07
N PRO A 133 9.40 7.49 -12.91
CA PRO A 133 9.90 6.69 -14.00
C PRO A 133 10.54 5.42 -13.44
N ALA A 134 10.22 4.28 -14.04
CA ALA A 134 10.79 2.99 -13.67
C ALA A 134 10.51 2.52 -12.22
N VAL A 135 9.22 2.35 -11.90
CA VAL A 135 8.77 1.67 -10.67
C VAL A 135 9.43 0.30 -10.48
N GLU A 136 9.72 -0.40 -11.57
CA GLU A 136 10.48 -1.65 -11.55
C GLU A 136 11.92 -1.44 -11.02
N GLU A 137 12.65 -0.45 -11.52
CA GLU A 137 14.00 -0.12 -11.01
C GLU A 137 13.96 0.28 -9.54
N LEU A 138 12.96 1.05 -9.13
CA LEU A 138 12.76 1.44 -7.75
C LEU A 138 12.48 0.21 -6.86
N ALA A 139 11.62 -0.70 -7.32
CA ALA A 139 11.33 -1.95 -6.63
C ALA A 139 12.59 -2.79 -6.43
N TYR A 140 13.37 -3.04 -7.48
CA TYR A 140 14.61 -3.81 -7.40
C TYR A 140 15.68 -3.15 -6.53
N ALA A 141 15.83 -1.83 -6.63
CA ALA A 141 16.84 -1.11 -5.86
C ALA A 141 16.55 -1.10 -4.35
N LEU A 142 15.27 -1.21 -3.97
CA LEU A 142 14.83 -1.24 -2.57
C LEU A 142 14.64 -2.66 -2.03
N GLU A 143 14.37 -3.65 -2.90
CA GLU A 143 14.03 -5.03 -2.51
C GLU A 143 14.99 -5.63 -1.47
N PRO A 144 16.32 -5.58 -1.61
CA PRO A 144 17.21 -6.17 -0.60
C PRO A 144 17.06 -5.54 0.78
N ILE A 145 16.84 -4.23 0.85
CA ILE A 145 16.68 -3.50 2.11
C ILE A 145 15.31 -3.81 2.72
N LEU A 146 14.26 -3.85 1.88
CA LEU A 146 12.89 -4.12 2.30
C LEU A 146 12.69 -5.57 2.74
N MET A 147 13.38 -6.53 2.11
CA MET A 147 13.40 -7.93 2.54
C MET A 147 13.98 -8.05 3.95
N VAL A 148 15.16 -7.46 4.20
CA VAL A 148 15.77 -7.49 5.55
C VAL A 148 14.91 -6.73 6.56
N PHE A 149 14.28 -5.63 6.15
CA PHE A 149 13.34 -4.88 6.97
C PHE A 149 12.13 -5.75 7.37
N GLN A 150 11.58 -6.52 6.42
CA GLN A 150 10.57 -7.52 6.71
C GLN A 150 11.16 -8.63 7.59
N GLU A 151 12.28 -9.27 7.29
CA GLU A 151 12.85 -10.35 8.13
C GLU A 151 12.97 -10.00 9.63
N GLN A 152 13.08 -8.72 9.99
CA GLN A 152 13.01 -8.29 11.40
C GLN A 152 11.72 -8.70 12.13
N HIS A 153 10.55 -8.75 11.47
CA HIS A 153 9.31 -9.25 12.10
C HIS A 153 9.27 -10.78 12.19
N ILE A 154 9.98 -11.50 11.32
CA ILE A 154 10.11 -12.96 11.43
C ILE A 154 11.00 -13.27 12.64
N ALA A 155 12.09 -12.52 12.79
CA ALA A 155 13.04 -12.67 13.88
C ALA A 155 12.44 -12.37 15.27
N SER A 156 11.46 -11.46 15.36
CA SER A 156 10.79 -11.13 16.64
C SER A 156 9.92 -12.27 17.18
N LYS A 157 9.57 -13.27 16.35
CA LYS A 157 8.59 -14.33 16.65
C LYS A 157 7.22 -13.81 17.08
N ASP A 158 7.01 -12.51 16.99
CA ASP A 158 5.79 -11.80 17.29
C ASP A 158 5.37 -11.08 16.02
N TRP A 159 4.35 -11.64 15.37
CA TRP A 159 3.81 -11.10 14.14
C TRP A 159 3.36 -9.65 14.30
N ARG A 160 2.97 -9.19 15.52
CA ARG A 160 2.57 -7.81 15.85
C ARG A 160 3.64 -6.78 15.48
N ALA A 161 4.90 -7.21 15.40
CA ALA A 161 6.00 -6.42 14.87
C ALA A 161 5.74 -5.90 13.44
N LEU A 162 5.03 -6.62 12.56
CA LEU A 162 4.76 -6.15 11.19
C LEU A 162 3.78 -4.96 11.13
N GLY A 163 2.72 -4.99 11.95
CA GLY A 163 1.81 -3.85 12.09
C GLY A 163 2.53 -2.59 12.58
N PHE A 164 3.54 -2.80 13.42
CA PHE A 164 4.45 -1.76 13.87
C PHE A 164 5.36 -1.24 12.73
N LEU A 165 5.95 -2.12 11.91
CA LEU A 165 6.79 -1.73 10.76
C LEU A 165 6.05 -0.76 9.83
N THR A 166 4.84 -1.14 9.41
CA THR A 166 4.04 -0.34 8.47
C THR A 166 3.56 0.97 9.09
N THR A 167 3.17 0.96 10.38
CA THR A 167 2.82 2.19 11.11
C THR A 167 4.02 3.12 11.25
N GLN A 168 5.21 2.58 11.50
CA GLN A 168 6.43 3.39 11.60
C GLN A 168 6.79 4.06 10.28
N LEU A 169 6.64 3.36 9.15
CA LEU A 169 6.83 3.98 7.83
C LEU A 169 5.79 5.08 7.58
N ASN A 170 4.53 4.86 7.96
CA ASN A 170 3.49 5.88 7.83
C ASN A 170 3.81 7.16 8.60
N PHE A 171 4.21 7.04 9.88
CA PHE A 171 4.63 8.21 10.66
C PHE A 171 5.90 8.85 10.13
N SER A 172 6.86 8.05 9.65
CA SER A 172 8.08 8.56 9.01
C SER A 172 7.74 9.38 7.77
N ASN A 173 6.88 8.87 6.88
CA ASN A 173 6.36 9.57 5.71
C ASN A 173 5.74 10.91 6.10
N SER A 174 4.84 10.90 7.10
CA SER A 174 4.18 12.10 7.61
C SER A 174 5.17 13.14 8.16
N LEU A 175 6.18 12.72 8.91
CA LEU A 175 7.21 13.60 9.48
C LEU A 175 8.17 14.15 8.42
N ILE A 176 8.53 13.33 7.42
CA ILE A 176 9.32 13.76 6.25
C ILE A 176 8.57 14.84 5.48
N LEU A 177 7.31 14.59 5.11
CA LEU A 177 6.50 15.53 4.34
C LEU A 177 6.32 16.87 5.06
N LYS A 178 6.21 16.88 6.39
CA LYS A 178 6.11 18.12 7.19
C LYS A 178 7.31 19.06 7.05
N LYS A 179 8.48 18.58 6.58
CA LYS A 179 9.68 19.42 6.38
C LYS A 179 9.76 20.05 4.98
N LEU A 180 8.88 19.64 4.07
CA LEU A 180 8.97 19.96 2.66
C LEU A 180 8.04 21.09 2.26
N THR A 181 8.43 21.86 1.24
CA THR A 181 7.53 22.81 0.57
C THR A 181 6.44 22.05 -0.19
N PRO A 182 5.34 22.71 -0.59
CA PRO A 182 4.30 22.05 -1.35
C PRO A 182 4.78 21.32 -2.61
N SER A 183 5.60 21.96 -3.44
CA SER A 183 6.16 21.33 -4.65
C SER A 183 7.03 20.13 -4.32
N GLU A 184 7.85 20.22 -3.27
CA GLU A 184 8.67 19.09 -2.81
C GLU A 184 7.79 17.92 -2.31
N LYS A 185 6.71 18.22 -1.57
CA LYS A 185 5.75 17.22 -1.10
C LYS A 185 5.11 16.49 -2.28
N ILE A 186 4.62 17.23 -3.27
CA ILE A 186 4.00 16.67 -4.47
C ILE A 186 4.93 15.66 -5.16
N LEU A 187 6.21 16.02 -5.32
CA LEU A 187 7.18 15.17 -6.02
C LEU A 187 7.62 13.96 -5.19
N LEU A 188 7.83 14.12 -3.89
CA LEU A 188 8.36 13.06 -3.04
C LEU A 188 7.26 12.12 -2.53
N ALA A 189 6.01 12.57 -2.40
CA ALA A 189 4.90 11.78 -1.86
C ALA A 189 4.70 10.46 -2.62
N SER A 190 4.81 10.46 -3.95
CA SER A 190 4.71 9.24 -4.75
C SER A 190 5.73 8.18 -4.33
N TYR A 191 6.97 8.58 -4.06
CA TYR A 191 8.07 7.68 -3.65
C TYR A 191 7.84 7.13 -2.25
N LEU A 192 7.35 7.98 -1.33
CA LEU A 192 7.02 7.57 0.03
C LEU A 192 5.83 6.60 0.06
N ASN A 193 4.82 6.86 -0.77
CA ASN A 193 3.66 5.98 -0.97
C ASN A 193 4.07 4.64 -1.59
N PHE A 194 5.00 4.66 -2.56
CA PHE A 194 5.58 3.44 -3.13
C PHE A 194 6.21 2.56 -2.05
N VAL A 195 7.06 3.13 -1.18
CA VAL A 195 7.70 2.37 -0.10
C VAL A 195 6.67 1.77 0.85
N GLU A 196 5.65 2.53 1.22
CA GLU A 196 4.59 2.05 2.13
C GLU A 196 3.79 0.90 1.50
N GLU A 197 3.40 1.02 0.22
CA GLU A 197 2.70 -0.05 -0.50
C GLU A 197 3.60 -1.27 -0.72
N GLN A 198 4.85 -1.08 -1.17
CA GLN A 198 5.79 -2.17 -1.48
C GLN A 198 6.10 -3.04 -0.25
N VAL A 199 6.10 -2.46 0.95
CA VAL A 199 6.30 -3.21 2.20
C VAL A 199 5.10 -4.06 2.58
N ALA A 200 3.89 -3.69 2.16
CA ALA A 200 2.66 -4.36 2.61
C ALA A 200 2.00 -5.22 1.52
N MET A 201 2.20 -4.88 0.25
CA MET A 201 1.40 -5.38 -0.88
C MET A 201 2.29 -6.08 -1.91
N PRO A 202 1.92 -7.27 -2.40
CA PRO A 202 2.73 -8.05 -3.34
C PRO A 202 2.57 -7.61 -4.81
N TRP A 203 2.44 -6.31 -5.10
CA TRP A 203 2.15 -5.82 -6.47
C TRP A 203 3.20 -6.23 -7.50
N GLN A 204 4.48 -6.20 -7.14
CA GLN A 204 5.57 -6.68 -8.01
C GLN A 204 5.40 -8.17 -8.35
N ARG A 205 5.00 -9.01 -7.38
CA ARG A 205 4.75 -10.44 -7.61
C ARG A 205 3.50 -10.65 -8.47
N VAL A 206 2.45 -9.85 -8.28
CA VAL A 206 1.26 -9.84 -9.17
C VAL A 206 1.70 -9.58 -10.61
N CYS A 207 2.52 -8.54 -10.83
CA CYS A 207 3.03 -8.22 -12.15
C CYS A 207 3.83 -9.39 -12.74
N HIS A 208 4.78 -9.95 -12.01
CA HIS A 208 5.60 -11.06 -12.49
C HIS A 208 4.81 -12.35 -12.75
N LYS A 209 3.77 -12.64 -11.98
CA LYS A 209 2.94 -13.84 -12.19
C LYS A 209 2.13 -13.81 -13.47
N SER A 210 1.90 -12.62 -14.04
CA SER A 210 1.27 -12.49 -15.35
C SER A 210 2.12 -13.05 -16.51
N ALA A 211 3.42 -13.34 -16.29
CA ALA A 211 4.27 -14.00 -17.28
C ALA A 211 3.74 -15.38 -17.71
N ASN A 212 2.94 -16.03 -16.86
CA ASN A 212 2.35 -17.35 -17.13
C ASN A 212 1.11 -17.29 -18.02
N TYR A 213 0.72 -16.10 -18.47
CA TYR A 213 -0.54 -15.86 -19.17
C TYR A 213 -0.30 -15.21 -20.54
N LYS A 214 -1.25 -15.44 -21.44
CA LYS A 214 -1.30 -14.73 -22.74
C LYS A 214 -2.07 -13.43 -22.58
N LEU A 215 -1.75 -12.42 -23.39
CA LEU A 215 -2.42 -11.11 -23.39
C LEU A 215 -3.95 -11.21 -23.58
N ASN A 216 -4.43 -12.22 -24.30
CA ASN A 216 -5.86 -12.43 -24.55
C ASN A 216 -6.49 -13.48 -23.63
N SER A 217 -5.75 -13.99 -22.64
CA SER A 217 -6.34 -14.91 -21.65
C SER A 217 -7.33 -14.15 -20.75
N PRO A 218 -8.48 -14.75 -20.41
CA PRO A 218 -9.47 -14.08 -19.60
C PRO A 218 -8.93 -13.70 -18.22
N GLU A 219 -8.05 -14.51 -17.63
CA GLU A 219 -7.43 -14.19 -16.33
C GLU A 219 -6.56 -12.93 -16.40
N PHE A 220 -5.73 -12.79 -17.44
CA PHE A 220 -4.91 -11.59 -17.61
C PHE A 220 -5.78 -10.35 -17.82
N ILE A 221 -6.80 -10.43 -18.68
CA ILE A 221 -7.70 -9.32 -18.98
C ILE A 221 -8.38 -8.80 -17.71
N ILE A 222 -8.83 -9.70 -16.82
CA ILE A 222 -9.44 -9.30 -15.55
C ILE A 222 -8.45 -8.50 -14.70
N VAL A 223 -7.24 -9.03 -14.48
CA VAL A 223 -6.26 -8.34 -13.62
C VAL A 223 -5.83 -7.00 -14.25
N GLU A 224 -5.65 -6.97 -15.56
CA GLU A 224 -5.35 -5.76 -16.32
C GLU A 224 -6.43 -4.68 -16.14
N GLN A 225 -7.70 -5.05 -16.15
CA GLN A 225 -8.82 -4.11 -15.96
C GLN A 225 -8.93 -3.64 -14.50
N MET A 226 -8.63 -4.51 -13.54
CA MET A 226 -8.87 -4.25 -12.12
C MET A 226 -7.71 -3.50 -11.44
N LEU A 227 -6.47 -3.70 -11.89
CA LEU A 227 -5.29 -3.10 -11.26
C LEU A 227 -5.34 -1.54 -11.20
N PRO A 228 -5.72 -0.83 -12.29
CA PRO A 228 -5.82 0.64 -12.26
C PRO A 228 -6.94 1.14 -11.34
N THR A 229 -8.03 0.38 -11.21
CA THR A 229 -9.23 0.80 -10.47
C THR A 229 -9.22 0.41 -9.00
N ALA A 230 -8.16 -0.28 -8.53
CA ALA A 230 -8.09 -0.82 -7.17
C ALA A 230 -8.24 0.25 -6.05
N ARG A 231 -7.78 1.49 -6.30
CA ARG A 231 -7.97 2.61 -5.37
C ARG A 231 -9.41 3.08 -5.32
N ASP A 232 -10.06 3.16 -6.47
CA ASP A 232 -11.48 3.56 -6.55
C ASP A 232 -12.38 2.50 -5.92
N ILE A 233 -12.05 1.22 -6.10
CA ILE A 233 -12.71 0.10 -5.42
C ILE A 233 -12.53 0.25 -3.91
N ALA A 234 -11.30 0.47 -3.43
CA ALA A 234 -11.06 0.70 -2.00
C ALA A 234 -11.86 1.89 -1.46
N GLN A 235 -11.93 3.00 -2.20
CA GLN A 235 -12.68 4.18 -1.79
C GLN A 235 -14.20 3.94 -1.77
N SER A 236 -14.73 3.22 -2.76
CA SER A 236 -16.14 2.81 -2.83
C SER A 236 -16.51 1.91 -1.64
N VAL A 237 -15.71 0.88 -1.39
CA VAL A 237 -15.90 -0.05 -0.27
C VAL A 237 -15.81 0.70 1.07
N TYR A 238 -14.83 1.58 1.25
CA TYR A 238 -14.70 2.38 2.47
C TYR A 238 -15.94 3.26 2.72
N ASN A 239 -16.42 3.96 1.70
CA ASN A 239 -17.62 4.79 1.82
C ASN A 239 -18.84 3.94 2.22
N ARG A 240 -19.00 2.78 1.57
CA ARG A 240 -20.09 1.85 1.88
C ARG A 240 -20.00 1.28 3.28
N LEU A 241 -18.81 1.00 3.79
CA LEU A 241 -18.60 0.58 5.18
C LEU A 241 -18.95 1.70 6.16
N GLY A 242 -18.64 2.96 5.83
CA GLY A 242 -19.06 4.13 6.62
C GLY A 242 -20.58 4.25 6.74
N GLU A 243 -21.31 3.96 5.65
CA GLU A 243 -22.78 3.94 5.66
C GLU A 243 -23.36 2.77 6.46
N LEU A 244 -22.77 1.57 6.32
CA LEU A 244 -23.25 0.36 6.98
C LEU A 244 -22.92 0.32 8.48
N LEU A 245 -21.84 1.00 8.88
CA LEU A 245 -21.31 0.98 10.24
C LEU A 245 -21.11 2.41 10.78
N PRO A 246 -22.16 3.25 10.84
CA PRO A 246 -22.03 4.68 11.14
C PRO A 246 -21.49 4.97 12.56
N ASN A 247 -21.67 4.01 13.47
CA ASN A 247 -21.23 4.12 14.86
C ASN A 247 -19.91 3.36 15.12
N HIS A 248 -19.23 2.87 14.07
CA HIS A 248 -17.97 2.17 14.24
C HIS A 248 -16.87 3.11 14.71
N ARG A 249 -16.21 2.72 15.80
CA ARG A 249 -15.12 3.47 16.42
C ARG A 249 -14.01 2.51 16.80
N THR A 250 -12.80 2.87 16.42
CA THR A 250 -11.56 2.22 16.81
C THR A 250 -10.88 3.02 17.92
N ARG A 251 -9.78 2.50 18.48
CA ARG A 251 -8.92 3.26 19.40
C ARG A 251 -8.28 4.50 18.75
N ARG A 252 -8.13 4.49 17.42
CA ARG A 252 -7.66 5.65 16.63
C ARG A 252 -8.76 6.64 16.29
N GLY A 253 -10.00 6.35 16.70
CA GLY A 253 -11.18 7.18 16.48
C GLY A 253 -12.17 6.59 15.48
N THR A 254 -13.03 7.42 14.91
CA THR A 254 -14.11 7.00 14.01
C THR A 254 -13.58 6.73 12.61
N LEU A 255 -14.39 6.10 11.75
CA LEU A 255 -14.00 5.88 10.35
C LEU A 255 -13.61 7.19 9.65
N SER A 256 -14.31 8.29 9.94
CA SER A 256 -14.03 9.62 9.38
C SER A 256 -12.66 10.21 9.72
N ASP A 257 -11.97 9.70 10.75
CA ASP A 257 -10.66 10.21 11.13
C ASP A 257 -9.60 9.85 10.08
N SER A 258 -8.77 10.83 9.70
CA SER A 258 -7.84 10.71 8.57
C SER A 258 -6.87 9.52 8.69
N GLY A 259 -6.37 9.26 9.90
CA GLY A 259 -5.50 8.10 10.16
C GLY A 259 -6.22 6.76 10.08
N VAL A 260 -7.51 6.71 10.44
CA VAL A 260 -8.35 5.50 10.30
C VAL A 260 -8.66 5.27 8.83
N LYS A 261 -9.11 6.31 8.10
CA LYS A 261 -9.32 6.27 6.65
C LYS A 261 -8.09 5.77 5.90
N HIS A 262 -6.91 6.32 6.20
CA HIS A 262 -5.66 5.90 5.54
C HIS A 262 -5.36 4.41 5.77
N SER A 263 -5.40 3.95 7.03
CA SER A 263 -5.17 2.54 7.35
C SER A 263 -6.18 1.63 6.65
N CYS A 264 -7.44 2.04 6.66
CA CYS A 264 -8.54 1.31 6.06
C CYS A 264 -8.37 1.14 4.54
N LEU A 265 -8.08 2.24 3.83
CA LEU A 265 -7.84 2.21 2.39
C LEU A 265 -6.60 1.38 2.03
N ARG A 266 -5.54 1.47 2.83
CA ARG A 266 -4.34 0.63 2.67
C ARG A 266 -4.70 -0.85 2.77
N ASP A 267 -5.45 -1.24 3.79
CA ASP A 267 -5.81 -2.64 4.02
C ASP A 267 -6.74 -3.16 2.89
N LEU A 268 -7.65 -2.32 2.37
CA LEU A 268 -8.47 -2.68 1.19
C LEU A 268 -7.61 -2.92 -0.07
N ASN A 269 -6.60 -2.08 -0.30
CA ASN A 269 -5.67 -2.28 -1.42
C ASN A 269 -4.82 -3.54 -1.21
N MET A 270 -4.41 -3.83 0.03
CA MET A 270 -3.64 -5.03 0.36
C MET A 270 -4.45 -6.30 0.06
N PHE A 271 -5.73 -6.36 0.48
CA PHE A 271 -6.60 -7.50 0.18
C PHE A 271 -6.76 -7.72 -1.32
N GLN A 272 -6.98 -6.64 -2.09
CA GLN A 272 -7.06 -6.72 -3.54
C GLN A 272 -5.76 -7.25 -4.15
N ALA A 273 -4.60 -6.76 -3.72
CA ALA A 273 -3.30 -7.23 -4.22
C ALA A 273 -3.10 -8.74 -3.98
N TYR A 274 -3.45 -9.24 -2.79
CA TYR A 274 -3.38 -10.66 -2.49
C TYR A 274 -4.42 -11.47 -3.27
N LEU A 275 -5.63 -10.96 -3.48
CA LEU A 275 -6.64 -11.63 -4.29
C LEU A 275 -6.18 -11.80 -5.74
N TRP A 276 -5.62 -10.74 -6.35
CA TRP A 276 -5.09 -10.82 -7.71
C TRP A 276 -3.90 -11.76 -7.82
N LEU A 277 -3.05 -11.81 -6.79
CA LEU A 277 -1.98 -12.78 -6.71
C LEU A 277 -2.52 -14.20 -6.64
N CYS A 278 -3.52 -14.46 -5.79
CA CYS A 278 -4.15 -15.77 -5.68
C CYS A 278 -4.79 -16.21 -7.00
N PHE A 279 -5.46 -15.27 -7.67
CA PHE A 279 -6.09 -15.47 -8.97
C PHE A 279 -5.08 -15.85 -10.06
N LEU A 280 -3.95 -15.15 -10.14
CA LEU A 280 -2.86 -15.47 -11.10
C LEU A 280 -2.03 -16.69 -10.70
N GLU A 281 -2.02 -17.08 -9.44
CA GLU A 281 -1.36 -18.31 -8.98
C GLU A 281 -2.26 -19.53 -8.98
N LYS A 282 -3.56 -19.34 -9.28
CA LYS A 282 -4.60 -20.36 -9.19
C LYS A 282 -4.63 -21.07 -7.83
N SER A 283 -4.37 -20.31 -6.77
CA SER A 283 -4.21 -20.82 -5.40
C SER A 283 -4.51 -19.75 -4.37
N MET A 284 -5.16 -20.12 -3.26
CA MET A 284 -5.38 -19.22 -2.12
C MET A 284 -4.21 -19.20 -1.13
N ALA A 285 -3.14 -19.96 -1.38
CA ALA A 285 -1.98 -20.04 -0.49
C ALA A 285 -1.38 -18.66 -0.14
N PRO A 286 -1.21 -17.69 -1.08
CA PRO A 286 -0.70 -16.37 -0.72
C PRO A 286 -1.58 -15.65 0.31
N PHE A 287 -2.89 -15.86 0.25
CA PHE A 287 -3.82 -15.28 1.20
C PHE A 287 -3.78 -15.99 2.54
N GLU A 288 -3.90 -17.32 2.54
CA GLU A 288 -3.95 -18.15 3.76
C GLU A 288 -2.63 -18.13 4.54
N GLU A 289 -1.50 -18.19 3.85
CA GLU A 289 -0.17 -18.32 4.47
C GLU A 289 0.49 -16.97 4.77
N GLU A 290 0.14 -15.91 4.02
CA GLU A 290 0.84 -14.63 4.13
C GLU A 290 -0.04 -13.48 4.63
N LEU A 291 -1.28 -13.32 4.15
CA LEU A 291 -2.15 -12.21 4.56
C LEU A 291 -2.96 -12.53 5.83
N LEU A 292 -3.56 -13.72 5.90
CA LEU A 292 -4.43 -14.12 7.01
C LEU A 292 -3.73 -14.03 8.39
N PRO A 293 -2.47 -14.48 8.56
CA PRO A 293 -1.78 -14.34 9.84
C PRO A 293 -1.64 -12.87 10.29
N LEU A 294 -1.49 -11.94 9.34
CA LEU A 294 -1.42 -10.51 9.64
C LEU A 294 -2.77 -9.98 10.11
N CYS A 295 -3.84 -10.44 9.49
CA CYS A 295 -5.19 -10.05 9.87
C CYS A 295 -5.58 -10.59 11.25
N GLN A 296 -5.28 -11.86 11.54
CA GLN A 296 -5.48 -12.45 12.88
C GLN A 296 -4.83 -11.58 13.97
N MET A 297 -3.56 -11.24 13.75
CA MET A 297 -2.76 -10.41 14.65
C MET A 297 -3.36 -9.02 14.87
N VAL A 298 -3.85 -8.34 13.82
CA VAL A 298 -4.50 -7.03 13.99
C VAL A 298 -5.77 -7.18 14.82
N VAL A 299 -6.60 -8.19 14.55
CA VAL A 299 -7.89 -8.27 15.24
C VAL A 299 -7.75 -8.74 16.69
N GLU A 300 -6.89 -9.72 16.98
CA GLU A 300 -6.56 -10.12 18.36
C GLU A 300 -5.89 -8.98 19.13
N GLY A 301 -5.00 -8.22 18.49
CA GLY A 301 -4.19 -7.20 19.15
C GLY A 301 -4.86 -5.84 19.31
N VAL A 302 -5.77 -5.45 18.40
CA VAL A 302 -6.34 -4.08 18.32
C VAL A 302 -7.81 -4.03 18.74
N GLU A 303 -8.43 -5.16 19.08
CA GLU A 303 -9.85 -5.27 19.48
C GLU A 303 -10.80 -4.64 18.44
N ILE A 304 -10.47 -4.77 17.14
CA ILE A 304 -11.37 -4.30 16.08
C ILE A 304 -12.65 -5.12 16.16
N LYS A 305 -13.80 -4.46 16.25
CA LYS A 305 -15.10 -5.14 16.25
C LYS A 305 -15.24 -5.97 14.97
N TRP A 306 -15.50 -7.27 15.14
CA TRP A 306 -15.60 -8.26 14.07
C TRP A 306 -16.66 -7.96 13.01
N GLU A 307 -17.69 -7.18 13.37
CA GLU A 307 -18.71 -6.64 12.46
C GLU A 307 -18.07 -5.90 11.26
N MET A 308 -16.97 -5.19 11.51
CA MET A 308 -16.22 -4.52 10.47
C MET A 308 -15.55 -5.53 9.54
N THR A 309 -14.87 -6.53 10.09
CA THR A 309 -14.12 -7.54 9.34
C THR A 309 -15.03 -8.44 8.48
N GLU A 310 -16.24 -8.74 8.95
CA GLU A 310 -17.22 -9.53 8.21
C GLU A 310 -17.80 -8.74 7.02
N LYS A 311 -18.30 -7.53 7.30
CA LYS A 311 -18.86 -6.66 6.25
C LYS A 311 -17.80 -6.25 5.26
N TRP A 312 -16.55 -6.12 5.69
CA TRP A 312 -15.43 -5.79 4.83
C TRP A 312 -15.27 -6.74 3.65
N CYS A 313 -15.12 -8.04 3.92
CA CYS A 313 -14.87 -9.03 2.88
C CYS A 313 -16.08 -9.13 1.94
N GLN A 314 -17.29 -9.05 2.49
CA GLN A 314 -18.53 -9.08 1.72
C GLN A 314 -18.66 -7.87 0.80
N VAL A 315 -18.47 -6.65 1.32
CA VAL A 315 -18.59 -5.41 0.54
C VAL A 315 -17.48 -5.35 -0.52
N LEU A 316 -16.25 -5.74 -0.19
CA LEU A 316 -15.16 -5.82 -1.15
C LEU A 316 -15.46 -6.83 -2.26
N ALA A 317 -15.90 -8.04 -1.92
CA ALA A 317 -16.27 -9.06 -2.91
C ALA A 317 -17.38 -8.56 -3.85
N ASN A 318 -18.44 -7.96 -3.29
CA ASN A 318 -19.54 -7.42 -4.08
C ASN A 318 -19.09 -6.31 -5.03
N GLU A 319 -18.24 -5.40 -4.55
CA GLU A 319 -17.70 -4.32 -5.37
C GLU A 319 -16.83 -4.89 -6.49
N LEU A 320 -15.95 -5.85 -6.22
CA LEU A 320 -15.13 -6.49 -7.25
C LEU A 320 -15.97 -7.18 -8.32
N LEU A 321 -16.99 -7.94 -7.91
CA LEU A 321 -17.88 -8.67 -8.81
C LEU A 321 -18.82 -7.76 -9.61
N SER A 322 -19.05 -6.51 -9.17
CA SER A 322 -19.87 -5.54 -9.91
C SER A 322 -19.10 -4.84 -11.04
N ARG A 323 -17.76 -4.87 -11.02
CA ARG A 323 -16.89 -4.24 -12.02
C ARG A 323 -16.57 -5.13 -13.21
N VAL A 324 -16.98 -6.40 -13.19
CA VAL A 324 -16.63 -7.40 -14.20
C VAL A 324 -17.88 -7.92 -14.92
N ASN A 325 -17.72 -8.39 -16.15
CA ASN A 325 -18.82 -8.98 -16.91
C ASN A 325 -19.19 -10.39 -16.35
N PRO A 326 -20.32 -11.00 -16.77
CA PRO A 326 -20.76 -12.29 -16.23
C PRO A 326 -19.76 -13.45 -16.39
N GLU A 327 -19.04 -13.51 -17.51
CA GLU A 327 -18.04 -14.57 -17.77
C GLU A 327 -16.83 -14.42 -16.84
N GLN A 328 -16.34 -13.18 -16.70
CA GLN A 328 -15.27 -12.84 -15.78
C GLN A 328 -15.68 -13.05 -14.32
N LYS A 329 -16.94 -12.75 -13.99
CA LYS A 329 -17.51 -12.98 -12.66
C LYS A 329 -17.43 -14.46 -12.29
N ALA A 330 -17.77 -15.36 -13.20
CA ALA A 330 -17.67 -16.81 -12.97
C ALA A 330 -16.25 -17.28 -12.66
N LEU A 331 -15.23 -16.63 -13.26
CA LEU A 331 -13.81 -16.93 -12.97
C LEU A 331 -13.36 -16.37 -11.62
N LEU A 332 -13.83 -15.19 -11.24
CA LEU A 332 -13.40 -14.48 -10.03
C LEU A 332 -14.13 -14.96 -8.76
N GLN A 333 -15.40 -15.34 -8.89
CA GLN A 333 -16.28 -15.69 -7.78
C GLN A 333 -15.71 -16.76 -6.83
N PRO A 334 -15.07 -17.86 -7.30
CA PRO A 334 -14.47 -18.84 -6.39
C PRO A 334 -13.42 -18.24 -5.44
N TYR A 335 -12.67 -17.23 -5.88
CA TYR A 335 -11.64 -16.60 -5.07
C TYR A 335 -12.23 -15.63 -4.05
N THR A 336 -13.27 -14.87 -4.43
CA THR A 336 -13.94 -13.94 -3.51
C THR A 336 -14.77 -14.67 -2.45
N GLU A 337 -15.44 -15.77 -2.83
CA GLU A 337 -16.13 -16.65 -1.89
C GLU A 337 -15.15 -17.31 -0.93
N ARG A 338 -14.05 -17.87 -1.45
CA ARG A 338 -13.05 -18.51 -0.63
C ARG A 338 -12.35 -17.54 0.32
N MET A 339 -12.07 -16.32 -0.13
CA MET A 339 -11.57 -15.23 0.71
C MET A 339 -12.49 -15.00 1.93
N HIS A 340 -13.80 -14.94 1.69
CA HIS A 340 -14.80 -14.76 2.74
C HIS A 340 -14.87 -15.96 3.70
N GLU A 341 -14.89 -17.19 3.17
CA GLU A 341 -14.89 -18.41 3.97
C GLU A 341 -13.68 -18.52 4.90
N ILE A 342 -12.48 -18.22 4.40
CA ILE A 342 -11.25 -18.26 5.18
C ILE A 342 -11.36 -17.31 6.37
N PHE A 343 -11.82 -16.08 6.13
CA PHE A 343 -12.01 -15.10 7.19
C PHE A 343 -13.07 -15.52 8.21
N LEU A 344 -14.20 -16.06 7.76
CA LEU A 344 -15.26 -16.56 8.64
C LEU A 344 -14.79 -17.74 9.50
N ARG A 345 -14.07 -18.70 8.89
CA ARG A 345 -13.52 -19.85 9.60
C ARG A 345 -12.54 -19.40 10.68
N GLU A 346 -11.68 -18.45 10.34
CA GLU A 346 -10.69 -17.94 11.28
C GLU A 346 -11.34 -17.20 12.43
N ARG A 347 -12.39 -16.40 12.16
CA ARG A 347 -13.24 -15.80 13.20
C ARG A 347 -13.77 -16.84 14.19
N SER A 348 -14.32 -17.95 13.70
CA SER A 348 -14.82 -19.03 14.56
C SER A 348 -13.72 -19.68 15.40
N ARG A 349 -12.51 -19.85 14.84
CA ARG A 349 -11.35 -20.39 15.57
C ARG A 349 -10.93 -19.49 16.73
N LEU A 350 -11.02 -18.18 16.54
CA LEU A 350 -10.67 -17.17 17.55
C LEU A 350 -11.74 -16.99 18.65
N GLY A 351 -12.72 -17.90 18.73
CA GLY A 351 -13.67 -17.98 19.84
C GLY A 351 -14.90 -17.09 19.71
N PHE A 352 -15.10 -16.43 18.56
CA PHE A 352 -16.35 -15.73 18.30
C PHE A 352 -17.44 -16.74 17.93
N ARG A 353 -18.45 -16.85 18.80
CA ARG A 353 -19.72 -17.50 18.48
C ARG A 353 -20.67 -16.39 18.05
N GLU A 354 -21.30 -16.54 16.88
CA GLU A 354 -22.47 -15.72 16.56
C GLU A 354 -23.43 -15.80 17.74
N SER A 355 -23.70 -14.68 18.40
CA SER A 355 -24.89 -14.60 19.23
C SER A 355 -26.03 -14.89 18.28
N ALA A 356 -26.74 -15.98 18.51
CA ALA A 356 -28.01 -16.24 17.85
C ALA A 356 -28.85 -14.99 18.04
N VAL A 357 -28.95 -14.16 17.00
CA VAL A 357 -29.96 -13.12 16.95
C VAL A 357 -31.24 -13.92 16.90
N GLU A 358 -31.96 -13.87 18.02
CA GLU A 358 -33.27 -14.43 18.20
C GLU A 358 -34.08 -14.13 16.94
N SER A 359 -34.43 -15.20 16.23
CA SER A 359 -35.67 -15.27 15.48
C SER A 359 -36.81 -15.03 16.46
N GLY A 360 -37.02 -13.76 16.80
CA GLY A 360 -38.17 -13.24 17.52
C GLY A 360 -39.17 -12.74 16.50
N VAL A 361 -40.18 -13.59 16.30
CA VAL A 361 -41.51 -13.40 15.68
C VAL A 361 -41.92 -11.96 15.37
#